data_AF-A0A920N315-F1
#
_entry.id   AF-A0A920N315-F1
#
_cell.length_a   1.000
_cell.length_b   1.000
_cell.length_c   1.000
_cell.angle_alpha   90.00
_cell.angle_beta   90.00
_cell.angle_gamma   90.00
#
_symmetry.space_group_name_H-M   'P 1'
#
loop_
_entity.id
_entity.type
_entity.pdbx_description
1 polymer ?
#
loop_
_entity_poly.entity_id
_entity_poly.type
_entity_poly.pdbx_seq_one_letter_code
_entity_poly.pdbx_strand_id
1 'polypeptide(L)'
;MASLCAEAVERFAETGATVETVSLDWPDPYDCWNIYFYGGIAGSLGPRLAEEGDQLAPGLRELVEEGVKLSGGEFARASLDRFAYWQQVVRLYDD
;
A
#
# COMPACT_ATOMS: atom_id res chain seq x y z
N MET A 1 -17.47 -12.57 0.95
CA MET A 1 -16.37 -12.40 -0.03
C MET A 1 -15.45 -13.62 -0.04
N ALA A 2 -14.96 -14.11 1.12
CA ALA A 2 -14.07 -15.28 1.18
C ALA A 2 -14.62 -16.55 0.49
N SER A 3 -15.91 -16.89 0.69
CA SER A 3 -16.53 -18.06 0.05
C SER A 3 -16.58 -17.96 -1.48
N LEU A 4 -16.89 -16.77 -2.01
CA LEU A 4 -16.90 -16.52 -3.46
C LEU A 4 -15.50 -16.67 -4.08
N CYS A 5 -14.46 -16.22 -3.37
CA CYS A 5 -13.08 -16.42 -3.83
C CYS A 5 -12.69 -17.90 -3.83
N ALA A 6 -13.10 -18.67 -2.80
CA ALA A 6 -12.83 -20.10 -2.73
C ALA A 6 -13.51 -20.86 -3.89
N GLU A 7 -14.78 -20.56 -4.18
CA GLU A 7 -15.49 -21.14 -5.33
C GLU A 7 -14.83 -20.77 -6.67
N ALA A 8 -14.32 -19.55 -6.82
CA ALA A 8 -13.63 -19.13 -8.04
C ALA A 8 -12.32 -19.91 -8.27
N VAL A 9 -11.59 -20.22 -7.21
CA VAL A 9 -10.36 -21.03 -7.28
C VAL A 9 -10.64 -22.43 -7.81
N GLU A 10 -11.74 -23.06 -7.38
CA GLU A 10 -12.18 -24.36 -7.92
C GLU A 10 -12.45 -24.28 -9.42
N ARG A 11 -13.12 -23.20 -9.89
CA ARG A 11 -13.39 -22.99 -11.32
C ARG A 11 -12.12 -22.80 -12.15
N PHE A 12 -11.09 -22.14 -11.62
CA PHE A 12 -9.83 -22.00 -12.34
C PHE A 12 -9.16 -23.36 -12.59
N ALA A 13 -9.17 -24.24 -11.60
CA ALA A 13 -8.66 -25.61 -11.76
C ALA A 13 -9.45 -26.40 -12.83
N GLU A 14 -10.78 -26.25 -12.89
CA GLU A 14 -11.62 -26.87 -13.94
C GLU A 14 -11.25 -26.42 -15.37
N THR A 15 -10.71 -25.21 -15.53
CA THR A 15 -10.29 -24.66 -16.83
C THR A 15 -8.87 -25.07 -17.26
N GLY A 16 -8.18 -25.89 -16.47
CA GLY A 16 -6.82 -26.35 -16.74
C GLY A 16 -5.72 -25.44 -16.19
N ALA A 17 -6.05 -24.48 -15.32
CA ALA A 17 -5.04 -23.71 -14.59
C ALA A 17 -4.41 -24.55 -13.47
N THR A 18 -3.10 -24.38 -13.24
CA THR A 18 -2.44 -24.90 -12.04
C THR A 18 -2.74 -23.97 -10.87
N VAL A 19 -3.31 -24.53 -9.80
CA VAL A 19 -3.60 -23.81 -8.57
C VAL A 19 -2.73 -24.38 -7.45
N GLU A 20 -1.99 -23.50 -6.78
CA GLU A 20 -1.17 -23.84 -5.63
C GLU A 20 -1.55 -22.96 -4.43
N THR A 21 -1.72 -23.58 -3.27
CA THR A 21 -1.90 -22.86 -2.00
C THR A 21 -0.53 -22.49 -1.45
N VAL A 22 -0.24 -21.19 -1.41
CA VAL A 22 0.99 -20.65 -0.82
C VAL A 22 0.68 -20.04 0.55
N SER A 23 1.43 -20.44 1.57
CA SER A 23 1.36 -19.82 2.90
C SER A 23 2.40 -18.71 3.00
N LEU A 24 1.95 -17.48 3.25
CA LEU A 24 2.82 -16.32 3.45
C LEU A 24 2.78 -15.93 4.93
N ASP A 25 3.96 -15.86 5.56
CA ASP A 25 4.16 -15.45 6.96
C ASP A 25 4.61 -13.98 7.06
N TRP A 26 4.33 -13.20 6.02
CA TRP A 26 4.80 -11.82 5.90
C TRP A 26 4.02 -10.90 6.85
N PRO A 27 4.68 -9.87 7.42
CA PRO A 27 3.99 -8.87 8.21
C PRO A 27 2.99 -8.09 7.36
N ASP A 28 1.92 -7.60 7.98
CA ASP A 28 0.98 -6.69 7.31
C ASP A 28 1.72 -5.40 6.89
N PRO A 29 1.79 -5.06 5.59
CA PRO A 29 2.46 -3.86 5.13
C PRO A 29 1.64 -2.59 5.35
N TYR A 30 0.41 -2.67 5.87
CA TYR A 30 -0.51 -1.55 5.93
C TYR A 30 0.09 -0.33 6.63
N ASP A 31 0.75 -0.51 7.78
CA ASP A 31 1.30 0.60 8.56
C ASP A 31 2.41 1.34 7.81
N CYS A 32 3.38 0.61 7.25
CA CYS A 32 4.47 1.24 6.49
C CYS A 32 3.97 1.82 5.16
N TRP A 33 3.00 1.17 4.52
CA TRP A 33 2.38 1.67 3.30
C TRP A 33 1.62 2.98 3.55
N ASN A 34 0.87 3.06 4.64
CA ASN A 34 0.06 4.23 4.99
C ASN A 34 0.95 5.47 5.24
N ILE A 35 1.98 5.32 6.08
CA ILE A 35 2.95 6.39 6.35
C ILE A 35 3.70 6.81 5.09
N TYR A 36 4.15 5.84 4.29
CA TYR A 36 4.82 6.11 3.01
C TYR A 36 3.91 6.89 2.05
N PHE A 37 2.65 6.46 1.92
CA PHE A 37 1.68 7.09 1.02
C PHE A 37 1.37 8.53 1.45
N TYR A 38 1.08 8.74 2.74
CA TYR A 38 0.72 10.06 3.26
C TYR A 38 1.91 11.01 3.21
N GLY A 39 3.10 10.54 3.59
CA GLY A 39 4.33 11.33 3.50
C GLY A 39 4.69 11.71 2.06
N GLY A 40 4.47 10.82 1.09
CA GLY A 40 4.66 11.11 -0.33
C GLY A 40 3.68 12.17 -0.86
N ILE A 41 2.40 12.04 -0.52
CA ILE A 41 1.36 13.02 -0.88
C ILE A 41 1.65 14.39 -0.24
N ALA A 42 2.01 14.42 1.04
CA ALA A 42 2.39 15.64 1.72
C ALA A 42 3.67 16.28 1.16
N GLY A 43 4.67 15.48 0.79
CA GLY A 43 5.86 15.98 0.10
C GLY A 43 5.54 16.65 -1.24
N SER A 44 4.51 16.17 -1.96
CA SER A 44 4.09 16.73 -3.25
C SER A 44 3.16 17.94 -3.12
N LEU A 45 2.19 17.92 -2.20
CA LEU A 45 1.09 18.89 -2.14
C LEU A 45 1.13 19.80 -0.91
N GLY A 46 1.83 19.38 0.16
CA GLY A 46 1.97 20.13 1.41
C GLY A 46 2.41 21.58 1.23
N PRO A 47 3.39 21.90 0.34
CA PRO A 47 3.82 23.29 0.13
C PRO A 47 2.71 24.23 -0.38
N ARG A 48 1.67 23.69 -1.01
CA ARG A 48 0.56 24.47 -1.62
C ARG A 48 -0.74 24.37 -0.80
N LEU A 49 -0.75 23.59 0.28
CA LEU A 49 -1.95 23.28 1.05
C LEU A 49 -2.65 24.53 1.60
N ALA A 50 -1.88 25.52 2.04
CA ALA A 50 -2.43 26.75 2.62
C ALA A 50 -3.16 27.63 1.59
N GLU A 51 -2.66 27.67 0.35
CA GLU A 51 -3.17 28.57 -0.70
C GLU A 51 -4.19 27.90 -1.61
N GLU A 52 -4.07 26.59 -1.80
CA GLU A 52 -4.85 25.84 -2.81
C GLU A 52 -5.58 24.62 -2.22
N GLY A 53 -5.51 24.41 -0.91
CA GLY A 53 -6.09 23.23 -0.26
C GLY A 53 -7.62 23.13 -0.39
N ASP A 54 -8.31 24.25 -0.64
CA ASP A 54 -9.74 24.30 -0.92
C ASP A 54 -10.11 23.79 -2.33
N GLN A 55 -9.14 23.70 -3.24
CA GLN A 55 -9.32 23.12 -4.58
C GLN A 55 -9.19 21.59 -4.58
N LEU A 56 -8.66 21.00 -3.51
CA LEU A 56 -8.53 19.55 -3.38
C LEU A 56 -9.88 18.91 -3.05
N ALA A 57 -10.09 17.68 -3.54
CA ALA A 57 -11.20 16.86 -3.08
C ALA A 57 -11.09 16.67 -1.54
N PRO A 58 -12.21 16.66 -0.78
CA PRO A 58 -12.16 16.64 0.69
C PRO A 58 -11.30 15.52 1.26
N GLY A 59 -11.45 14.30 0.75
CA GLY A 59 -10.63 13.17 1.21
C GLY A 59 -9.14 13.33 0.88
N LEU A 60 -8.78 13.94 -0.26
CA LEU A 60 -7.38 14.21 -0.57
C LEU A 60 -6.80 15.29 0.33
N ARG A 61 -7.57 16.32 0.66
CA ARG A 61 -7.15 17.37 1.59
C ARG A 61 -6.81 16.78 2.97
N GLU A 62 -7.68 15.93 3.50
CA GLU A 62 -7.44 15.23 4.78
C GLU A 62 -6.14 14.43 4.75
N LEU A 63 -5.86 13.71 3.65
CA LEU A 63 -4.60 12.96 3.49
C LEU A 63 -3.37 13.86 3.53
N VAL A 64 -3.40 15.02 2.84
CA VAL A 64 -2.29 15.97 2.84
C VAL A 64 -2.11 16.57 4.24
N GLU A 65 -3.22 16.95 4.91
CA GLU A 65 -3.23 17.50 6.27
C GLU A 65 -2.65 16.52 7.30
N GLU A 66 -2.95 15.23 7.20
CA GLU A 66 -2.31 14.22 8.05
C GLU A 66 -0.85 13.97 7.67
N GLY A 67 -0.55 13.92 6.37
CA GLY A 67 0.81 13.64 5.90
C GLY A 67 1.83 14.72 6.27
N VAL A 68 1.45 16.01 6.32
CA VAL A 68 2.37 17.09 6.72
C VAL A 68 2.77 17.04 8.20
N LYS A 69 2.07 16.26 9.02
CA LYS A 69 2.42 16.04 10.43
C LYS A 69 3.52 14.98 10.60
N LEU A 70 3.78 14.18 9.57
CA LEU A 70 4.81 13.14 9.60
C LEU A 70 6.21 13.79 9.59
N SER A 71 7.09 13.28 10.44
CA SER A 71 8.50 13.61 10.39
C SER A 71 9.18 12.96 9.18
N GLY A 72 10.27 13.56 8.71
CA GLY A 72 11.11 12.96 7.68
C GLY A 72 11.69 11.60 8.10
N GLY A 73 11.90 11.39 9.41
CA GLY A 73 12.37 10.10 9.95
C GLY A 73 11.32 9.00 9.84
N GLU A 74 10.06 9.30 10.14
CA GLU A 74 8.94 8.36 9.97
C GLU A 74 8.75 7.99 8.49
N PHE A 75 8.77 8.98 7.59
CA PHE A 75 8.68 8.72 6.16
C PHE A 75 9.85 7.88 5.63
N ALA A 76 11.08 8.18 6.04
CA ALA A 76 12.26 7.42 5.63
C ALA A 76 12.22 5.97 6.13
N ARG A 77 11.82 5.76 7.39
CA ARG A 77 11.65 4.41 7.96
C ARG A 77 10.58 3.62 7.19
N ALA A 78 9.40 4.20 6.99
CA ALA A 78 8.31 3.58 6.26
C ALA A 78 8.70 3.23 4.81
N SER A 79 9.49 4.09 4.15
CA SER A 79 10.03 3.84 2.81
C SER A 79 10.92 2.58 2.78
N LEU A 80 11.79 2.41 3.77
CA LEU A 80 12.65 1.24 3.90
C LEU A 80 11.85 -0.03 4.20
N ASP A 81 10.88 0.04 5.11
CA ASP A 81 10.07 -1.11 5.50
C ASP A 81 9.19 -1.58 4.34
N ARG A 82 8.59 -0.64 3.59
CA ARG A 82 7.87 -0.93 2.35
C ARG A 82 8.78 -1.60 1.32
N PHE A 83 10.00 -1.10 1.16
CA PHE A 83 10.97 -1.71 0.24
C PHE A 83 11.33 -3.14 0.67
N ALA A 84 11.55 -3.39 1.96
CA ALA A 84 11.81 -4.72 2.49
C ALA A 84 10.66 -5.71 2.22
N TYR A 85 9.41 -5.26 2.39
CA TYR A 85 8.22 -6.03 2.01
C TYR A 85 8.20 -6.31 0.50
N TRP A 86 8.48 -5.31 -0.34
CA TRP A 86 8.56 -5.50 -1.79
C TRP A 86 9.61 -6.54 -2.19
N GLN A 87 10.75 -6.59 -1.50
CA GLN A 87 11.75 -7.63 -1.74
C GLN A 87 11.24 -9.04 -1.41
N GLN A 88 10.30 -9.21 -0.46
CA GLN A 88 9.63 -10.51 -0.23
C GLN A 88 8.73 -10.88 -1.41
N VAL A 89 7.97 -9.92 -1.93
CA VAL A 89 7.12 -10.10 -3.12
C VAL A 89 7.94 -10.52 -4.32
N VAL A 90 9.01 -9.79 -4.64
CA VAL A 90 9.89 -10.11 -5.79
C VAL A 90 10.41 -11.54 -5.66
N ARG A 91 10.95 -11.93 -4.51
CA ARG A 91 11.46 -13.29 -4.28
C ARG A 91 10.42 -14.40 -4.46
N LEU A 92 9.14 -14.13 -4.22
CA LEU A 92 8.08 -15.13 -4.43
C LEU A 92 7.83 -15.41 -5.91
N TYR A 93 8.13 -14.45 -6.79
CA TYR A 93 7.82 -14.52 -8.22
C TYR A 93 9.06 -14.54 -9.13
N ASP A 94 10.27 -14.57 -8.57
CA ASP A 94 11.55 -14.49 -9.30
C ASP A 94 12.07 -15.86 -9.81
N ASP A 95 11.16 -16.81 -10.09
CA ASP A 95 11.45 -18.07 -10.81
C ASP A 95 11.00 -18.01 -12.29
#